data_AF-A0A1G3XV20-F1
#
_entry.id   AF-A0A1G3XV20-F1
#
_cell.length_a   1.000
_cell.length_b   1.000
_cell.length_c   1.000
_cell.angle_alpha   90.00
_cell.angle_beta   90.00
_cell.angle_gamma   90.00
#
_symmetry.space_group_name_H-M   'P 1'
#
loop_
_entity.id
_entity.type
_entity.pdbx_description
1 polymer ?
#
loop_
_entity_poly.entity_id
_entity_poly.type
_entity_poly.pdbx_seq_one_letter_code
_entity_poly.pdbx_strand_id
1 'polypeptide(L)'
;MKKHLVIFSSILIFASLLSLSYAETEQKGRFMQERMGQMASPEGGFAAMSPDSRFVYIVGKDTLYQYTAKDLKLKKSAYIGSADVKRLIGGSIFFSNDSKFLYIMRGKTLLLFDTLELNFINKVTIE
;
A
#
# COMPACT_ATOMS: atom_id res chain seq x y z
N MET A 1 14.58 -14.98 56.94
CA MET A 1 14.02 -15.52 55.67
C MET A 1 13.00 -14.55 55.13
N LYS A 2 13.16 -14.10 53.86
CA LYS A 2 12.13 -13.73 52.87
C LYS A 2 12.70 -12.68 51.89
N LYS A 3 13.14 -13.14 50.72
CA LYS A 3 13.40 -12.31 49.53
C LYS A 3 12.70 -12.95 48.34
N HIS A 4 11.38 -12.82 48.21
CA HIS A 4 10.70 -13.16 46.96
C HIS A 4 9.36 -12.44 46.91
N LEU A 5 9.27 -11.27 46.26
CA LEU A 5 8.05 -10.80 45.59
C LEU A 5 8.24 -9.49 44.78
N VAL A 6 9.17 -9.43 43.82
CA VAL A 6 9.23 -8.26 42.89
C VAL A 6 9.64 -8.69 41.47
N ILE A 7 9.06 -9.77 40.94
CA ILE A 7 9.34 -10.20 39.55
C ILE A 7 8.05 -10.38 38.73
N PHE A 8 6.88 -10.56 39.38
CA PHE A 8 5.61 -10.79 38.66
C PHE A 8 4.94 -9.54 38.09
N SER A 9 5.18 -8.34 38.63
CA SER A 9 4.49 -7.13 38.14
C SER A 9 5.10 -6.59 36.84
N SER A 10 6.41 -6.69 36.67
CA SER A 10 7.13 -6.10 35.54
C SER A 10 6.86 -6.86 34.23
N ILE A 11 6.75 -8.19 34.29
CA ILE A 11 6.46 -9.05 33.13
C ILE A 11 5.04 -8.81 32.63
N LEU A 12 4.08 -8.61 33.54
CA LEU A 12 2.68 -8.37 33.19
C LEU A 12 2.49 -7.03 32.47
N ILE A 13 3.23 -5.99 32.90
CA ILE A 13 3.18 -4.65 32.28
C ILE A 13 3.76 -4.69 30.85
N PHE A 14 4.88 -5.40 30.64
CA PHE A 14 5.48 -5.53 29.31
C PHE A 14 4.59 -6.30 28.33
N ALA A 15 3.95 -7.38 28.77
CA ALA A 15 3.00 -8.12 27.94
C ALA A 15 1.81 -7.24 27.53
N SER A 16 1.27 -6.43 28.46
CA SER A 16 0.16 -5.52 28.15
C SER A 16 0.52 -4.41 27.16
N LEU A 17 1.74 -3.87 27.22
CA LEU A 17 2.22 -2.84 26.29
C LEU A 17 2.44 -3.41 24.88
N LEU A 18 2.97 -4.63 24.78
CA LEU A 18 3.13 -5.33 23.50
C LEU A 18 1.78 -5.65 22.86
N SER A 19 0.80 -6.13 23.64
CA SER A 19 -0.55 -6.38 23.13
C SER A 19 -1.29 -5.11 22.71
N LEU A 20 -1.07 -3.99 23.40
CA LEU A 20 -1.69 -2.71 23.05
C LEU A 20 -1.07 -2.12 21.77
N SER A 21 0.27 -2.22 21.63
CA SER A 21 0.97 -1.83 20.41
C SER A 21 0.56 -2.69 19.21
N TYR A 22 0.36 -3.99 19.41
CA TYR A 22 -0.12 -4.90 18.37
C TYR A 22 -1.57 -4.57 17.96
N ALA A 23 -2.46 -4.34 18.92
CA ALA A 23 -3.84 -3.96 18.67
C ALA A 23 -3.96 -2.62 17.92
N GLU A 24 -3.16 -1.61 18.27
CA GLU A 24 -3.12 -0.35 17.51
C GLU A 24 -2.62 -0.55 16.07
N THR A 25 -1.66 -1.46 15.88
CA THR A 25 -1.11 -1.77 14.56
C THR A 25 -2.16 -2.45 13.68
N GLU A 26 -2.91 -3.41 14.23
CA GLU A 26 -4.02 -4.05 13.52
C GLU A 26 -5.14 -3.07 13.22
N GLN A 27 -5.50 -2.19 14.16
CA GLN A 27 -6.57 -1.22 13.96
C GLN A 27 -6.19 -0.19 12.89
N LYS A 28 -4.93 0.27 12.87
CA LYS A 28 -4.39 1.11 11.80
C LYS A 28 -4.35 0.36 10.46
N GLY A 29 -3.94 -0.91 10.45
CA GLY A 29 -3.94 -1.75 9.26
C GLY A 29 -5.33 -1.90 8.64
N ARG A 30 -6.33 -2.20 9.46
CA ARG A 30 -7.75 -2.30 9.04
C ARG A 30 -8.28 -0.96 8.52
N PHE A 31 -8.01 0.14 9.22
CA PHE A 31 -8.42 1.48 8.79
C PHE A 31 -7.81 1.89 7.45
N MET A 32 -6.53 1.57 7.24
CA MET A 32 -5.84 1.81 5.97
C MET A 32 -6.41 0.94 4.85
N GLN A 33 -6.73 -0.33 5.12
CA GLN A 33 -7.35 -1.23 4.15
C GLN A 33 -8.76 -0.77 3.74
N GLU A 34 -9.58 -0.35 4.71
CA GLU A 34 -10.92 0.21 4.44
C GLU A 34 -10.84 1.52 3.65
N ARG A 35 -9.91 2.41 3.98
CA ARG A 35 -9.70 3.64 3.21
C ARG A 35 -9.18 3.38 1.80
N MET A 36 -8.28 2.41 1.61
CA MET A 36 -7.84 2.00 0.28
C MET A 36 -9.01 1.47 -0.56
N GLY A 37 -9.92 0.70 0.04
CA GLY A 37 -11.14 0.25 -0.61
C GLY A 37 -12.11 1.38 -0.96
N GLN A 38 -12.17 2.44 -0.16
CA GLN A 38 -12.98 3.64 -0.44
C GLN A 38 -12.35 4.60 -1.46
N MET A 39 -11.02 4.62 -1.57
CA MET A 39 -10.28 5.44 -2.54
C MET A 39 -10.14 4.77 -3.92
N ALA A 40 -10.30 3.45 -3.99
CA ALA A 40 -10.58 2.75 -5.24
C ALA A 40 -11.94 3.24 -5.76
N SER A 41 -11.92 4.12 -6.76
CA SER A 41 -13.14 4.80 -7.20
C SER A 41 -14.20 3.78 -7.71
N PRO A 42 -15.49 4.18 -7.76
CA PRO A 42 -16.55 3.40 -8.41
C PRO A 42 -16.25 3.02 -9.87
N GLU A 43 -15.22 3.60 -10.49
CA GLU A 43 -14.76 3.33 -11.86
C GLU A 43 -13.64 2.27 -11.95
N GLY A 44 -13.34 1.53 -10.88
CA GLY A 44 -12.48 0.34 -10.95
C GLY A 44 -11.00 0.62 -10.75
N GLY A 45 -10.64 1.49 -9.80
CA GLY A 45 -9.25 1.67 -9.39
C GLY A 45 -8.75 0.52 -8.51
N PHE A 46 -7.45 0.24 -8.56
CA PHE A 46 -6.79 -0.70 -7.66
C PHE A 46 -5.65 0.01 -6.93
N ALA A 47 -5.41 -0.42 -5.69
CA ALA A 47 -4.48 0.24 -4.79
C ALA A 47 -3.53 -0.76 -4.15
N ALA A 48 -2.30 -0.34 -3.88
CA ALA A 48 -1.31 -1.12 -3.14
C ALA A 48 -0.46 -0.22 -2.24
N MET A 49 -0.11 -0.73 -1.07
CA MET A 49 0.84 -0.07 -0.18
C MET A 49 2.26 -0.52 -0.53
N SER A 50 3.24 0.38 -0.45
CA SER A 50 4.65 0.00 -0.62
C SER A 50 5.09 -0.98 0.47
N PRO A 51 6.06 -1.88 0.19
CA PRO A 51 6.57 -2.82 1.19
C PRO A 51 7.14 -2.15 2.45
N ASP A 52 7.71 -0.94 2.29
CA ASP A 52 8.21 -0.13 3.41
C ASP A 52 7.12 0.68 4.14
N SER A 53 5.85 0.53 3.74
CA SER A 53 4.68 1.22 4.30
C SER A 53 4.75 2.75 4.29
N ARG A 54 5.62 3.36 3.48
CA ARG A 54 5.73 4.82 3.37
C ARG A 54 4.71 5.43 2.42
N PHE A 55 4.28 4.67 1.41
CA PHE A 55 3.41 5.18 0.35
C PHE A 55 2.25 4.24 0.04
N VAL A 56 1.16 4.82 -0.45
CA VAL A 56 0.04 4.11 -1.07
C VAL A 56 -0.05 4.54 -2.53
N TYR A 57 -0.10 3.57 -3.43
CA TYR A 57 -0.24 3.76 -4.86
C TYR A 57 -1.67 3.45 -5.25
N ILE A 58 -2.30 4.33 -6.01
CA ILE A 58 -3.67 4.17 -6.48
C ILE A 58 -3.67 4.39 -7.99
N VAL A 59 -4.21 3.44 -8.73
CA VAL A 59 -4.44 3.58 -10.17
C VAL A 59 -5.86 4.06 -10.38
N GLY A 60 -6.00 5.25 -10.97
CA GLY A 60 -7.26 5.77 -11.51
C GLY A 60 -7.47 5.38 -12.97
N LYS A 61 -8.38 6.10 -13.64
CA LYS A 61 -8.75 5.84 -15.04
C LYS A 61 -7.59 5.98 -16.03
N ASP A 62 -6.70 6.93 -15.80
CA ASP A 62 -5.58 7.24 -16.71
C ASP A 62 -4.30 7.67 -15.97
N THR A 63 -4.36 7.68 -14.65
CA THR A 63 -3.35 8.29 -13.79
C THR A 63 -3.00 7.34 -12.66
N LEU A 64 -1.70 7.21 -12.39
CA LEU A 64 -1.16 6.60 -11.18
C LEU A 64 -0.91 7.71 -10.16
N TYR A 65 -1.40 7.52 -8.95
CA TYR A 65 -1.22 8.44 -7.83
C TYR A 65 -0.37 7.78 -6.75
N GLN A 66 0.52 8.55 -6.14
CA GLN A 66 1.27 8.17 -4.95
C GLN A 66 0.90 9.10 -3.80
N TYR A 67 0.44 8.51 -2.70
CA TYR A 67 0.09 9.19 -1.46
C TYR A 67 1.06 8.80 -0.36
N THR A 68 1.33 9.70 0.59
CA THR A 68 1.98 9.35 1.86
C THR A 68 1.05 8.46 2.67
N ALA A 69 1.53 7.31 3.16
CA ALA A 69 0.66 6.37 3.89
C ALA A 69 0.19 6.94 5.23
N LYS A 70 1.03 7.73 5.91
CA LYS A 70 0.73 8.27 7.25
C LYS A 70 -0.49 9.18 7.29
N ASP A 71 -0.66 10.03 6.29
CA ASP A 71 -1.67 11.10 6.26
C ASP A 71 -2.43 11.21 4.94
N LEU A 72 -2.20 10.28 4.01
CA LEU A 72 -2.86 10.19 2.70
C LEU A 72 -2.78 11.48 1.88
N LYS A 73 -1.68 12.23 2.02
CA LYS A 73 -1.44 13.42 1.18
C LYS A 73 -0.87 12.99 -0.16
N LEU A 74 -1.41 13.56 -1.23
CA LEU A 74 -0.89 13.34 -2.56
C LEU A 74 0.56 13.85 -2.63
N LYS A 75 1.47 12.96 -3.00
CA LYS A 75 2.88 13.28 -3.16
C LYS A 75 3.25 13.50 -4.63
N LYS A 76 2.84 12.57 -5.49
CA LYS A 76 3.11 12.60 -6.94
C LYS A 76 1.99 11.92 -7.72
N SER A 77 1.91 12.22 -9.00
CA SER A 77 1.05 11.53 -9.96
C SER A 77 1.76 11.40 -11.31
N ALA A 78 1.45 10.34 -12.04
CA ALA A 78 1.95 10.10 -13.39
C ALA A 78 0.82 9.68 -14.32
N TYR A 79 0.77 10.26 -15.52
CA TYR A 79 -0.14 9.81 -16.56
C TYR A 79 0.31 8.45 -17.10
N ILE A 80 -0.59 7.48 -17.12
CA ILE A 80 -0.32 6.09 -17.51
C ILE A 80 -1.13 5.65 -18.74
N GLY A 81 -1.73 6.61 -19.43
CA GLY A 81 -2.56 6.38 -20.61
C GLY A 81 -4.02 6.09 -20.29
N SER A 82 -4.92 6.57 -21.14
CA SER A 82 -6.34 6.20 -21.11
C SER A 82 -6.52 4.70 -21.33
N ALA A 83 -7.21 4.03 -20.42
CA ALA A 83 -7.75 2.70 -20.68
C ALA A 83 -9.26 2.78 -20.84
N ASP A 84 -9.82 1.92 -21.68
CA ASP A 84 -11.25 1.66 -21.66
C ASP A 84 -11.65 1.19 -20.27
N VAL A 85 -12.62 1.85 -19.64
CA VAL A 85 -13.06 1.55 -18.26
C VAL A 85 -13.48 0.08 -18.10
N LYS A 86 -13.96 -0.55 -19.18
CA LYS A 86 -14.28 -1.99 -19.24
C LYS A 86 -13.06 -2.92 -19.07
N ARG A 87 -11.84 -2.43 -19.29
CA ARG A 87 -10.56 -3.18 -19.18
C ARG A 87 -9.83 -2.96 -17.86
N LEU A 88 -10.40 -2.20 -16.92
CA LEU A 88 -9.87 -2.06 -15.56
C LEU A 88 -10.24 -3.23 -14.65
N ILE A 89 -11.23 -4.03 -15.04
CA ILE A 89 -11.64 -5.25 -14.31
C ILE A 89 -10.46 -6.24 -14.37
N GLY A 90 -9.81 -6.47 -13.22
CA GLY A 90 -8.66 -7.37 -13.08
C GLY A 90 -7.28 -6.69 -13.10
N GLY A 91 -7.21 -5.36 -12.98
CA GLY A 91 -5.93 -4.69 -12.82
C GLY A 91 -5.25 -4.96 -11.46
N SER A 92 -3.94 -4.81 -11.40
CA SER A 92 -3.15 -5.09 -10.19
C SER A 92 -1.87 -4.26 -10.13
N ILE A 93 -1.40 -3.98 -8.92
CA ILE A 93 -0.10 -3.36 -8.66
C ILE A 93 0.81 -4.39 -8.00
N PHE A 94 2.05 -4.49 -8.46
CA PHE A 94 3.08 -5.33 -7.87
C PHE A 94 4.37 -4.53 -7.71
N PHE A 95 5.16 -4.88 -6.70
CA PHE A 95 6.49 -4.29 -6.48
C PHE A 95 7.56 -5.29 -6.88
N SER A 96 8.68 -4.80 -7.40
CA SER A 96 9.89 -5.63 -7.47
C SER A 96 10.34 -6.03 -6.06
N ASN A 97 11.10 -7.12 -5.95
CA ASN A 97 11.61 -7.60 -4.66
C ASN A 97 12.47 -6.54 -3.93
N ASP A 98 13.21 -5.73 -4.69
CA ASP A 98 14.02 -4.62 -4.14
C ASP A 98 13.20 -3.34 -3.90
N SER A 99 11.90 -3.36 -4.16
CA SER A 99 10.94 -2.25 -4.02
C SER A 99 11.31 -0.98 -4.81
N LYS A 100 12.27 -1.05 -5.75
CA LYS A 100 12.63 0.10 -6.59
C LYS A 100 11.63 0.31 -7.72
N PHE A 101 10.98 -0.77 -8.16
CA PHE A 101 10.11 -0.74 -9.31
C PHE A 101 8.66 -1.09 -8.95
N LEU A 102 7.75 -0.46 -9.69
CA LEU A 102 6.32 -0.65 -9.61
C LEU A 102 5.82 -1.19 -10.95
N TYR A 103 5.11 -2.31 -10.89
CA TYR A 103 4.43 -2.93 -12.02
C TYR A 103 2.94 -2.67 -11.91
N ILE A 104 2.34 -2.21 -13.00
CA ILE A 104 0.90 -1.97 -13.10
C ILE A 104 0.35 -2.83 -14.23
N MET A 105 -0.48 -3.80 -13.89
CA MET A 105 -1.21 -4.61 -14.86
C MET A 105 -2.55 -3.95 -15.16
N ARG A 106 -2.82 -3.69 -16.45
CA ARG A 106 -4.09 -3.14 -16.95
C ARG A 106 -4.50 -3.89 -18.20
N GLY A 107 -5.53 -4.72 -18.08
CA GLY A 107 -5.90 -5.66 -19.13
C GLY A 107 -4.70 -6.55 -19.49
N LYS A 108 -4.25 -6.46 -20.74
CA LYS A 108 -3.10 -7.22 -21.27
C LYS A 108 -1.77 -6.45 -21.19
N THR A 109 -1.74 -5.24 -20.64
CA THR A 109 -0.54 -4.41 -20.63
C THR A 109 0.05 -4.34 -19.23
N LEU A 110 1.34 -4.65 -19.13
CA LEU A 110 2.17 -4.44 -17.96
C LEU A 110 2.97 -3.16 -18.15
N LEU A 111 2.80 -2.20 -17.24
CA LEU A 111 3.56 -0.96 -17.20
C LEU A 111 4.58 -1.03 -16.07
N LEU A 112 5.77 -0.48 -16.30
CA LEU A 112 6.87 -0.44 -15.35
C LEU A 112 7.23 1.01 -15.02
N PHE A 113 7.31 1.32 -13.73
CA PHE A 113 7.66 2.63 -13.20
C PHE A 113 8.74 2.54 -12.13
N ASP A 114 9.50 3.63 -11.97
CA ASP A 114 10.27 3.87 -10.75
C ASP A 114 9.34 4.24 -9.59
N THR A 115 9.56 3.67 -8.42
CA THR A 115 8.67 3.86 -7.25
C THR A 115 8.78 5.23 -6.59
N LEU A 116 9.95 5.87 -6.63
CA LEU A 116 10.20 7.14 -5.94
C LEU A 116 9.82 8.35 -6.80
N GLU A 117 10.13 8.26 -8.09
CA GLU A 117 9.94 9.32 -9.05
C GLU A 117 8.65 9.18 -9.86
N LEU A 118 8.04 7.99 -9.89
CA LEU A 118 6.93 7.66 -10.79
C LEU A 118 7.28 7.89 -12.26
N ASN A 119 8.55 7.78 -12.61
CA ASN A 119 8.98 7.86 -14.00
C ASN A 119 8.57 6.57 -14.72
N PHE A 120 7.88 6.71 -15.84
CA PHE A 120 7.60 5.59 -16.73
C PHE A 120 8.92 5.07 -17.30
N ILE A 121 9.11 3.75 -17.21
CA ILE A 121 10.33 3.08 -17.69
C ILE A 121 10.02 2.29 -18.95
N ASN A 122 9.02 1.41 -18.90
CA ASN A 122 8.72 0.51 -20.02
C ASN A 122 7.27 0.00 -19.98
N LYS A 123 6.79 -0.54 -21.10
CA LYS A 123 5.54 -1.27 -21.20
C LYS A 123 5.68 -2.54 -22.04
N VAL A 124 4.92 -3.56 -21.69
CA VAL A 124 4.79 -4.81 -22.45
C VAL A 124 3.32 -5.14 -22.60
N THR A 125 2.90 -5.55 -23.80
CA THR A 125 1.57 -6.12 -24.03
C THR A 125 1.71 -7.63 -24.14
N ILE A 126 0.98 -8.36 -23.31
CA ILE A 126 0.90 -9.81 -23.30
C ILE A 126 -0.10 -10.22 -24.39
N GLU A 127 0.37 -10.96 -25.39
CA GLU A 127 -0.48 -11.44 -26.50
C GLU A 127 -1.41 -12.58 -26.07
#